data_AF-A0A1Q2CMU4-F1
#
_entry.id   AF-A0A1Q2CMU4-F1
#
_cell.length_a   1.000
_cell.length_b   1.000
_cell.length_c   1.000
_cell.angle_alpha   90.00
_cell.angle_beta   90.00
_cell.angle_gamma   90.00
#
_symmetry.space_group_name_H-M   'P 1'
#
loop_
_entity.id
_entity.type
_entity.pdbx_description
1 polymer ?
#
loop_
_entity_poly.entity_id
_entity_poly.type
_entity_poly.pdbx_seq_one_letter_code
_entity_poly.pdbx_strand_id
1 'polypeptide(L)'
;MSLTLDEVRQIRFRMTRRGESGYQVGDVDTFIDKVELTFDEFDKERERMRRELDSVQTTAVQPAVSDDTELRGAVENKDREIASLRAEIDRLNGVVSQASGQGGADAHAAQASEARIRDLSAENDTLRSQLEQVRAEYDRARTERVTASAGTGSETLVVTSSEEAAPR
;
A
#
# COMPACT_ATOMS: atom_id res chain seq x y z
N MET A 1 -45.84 37.10 31.78
CA MET A 1 -47.24 37.52 31.97
C MET A 1 -47.51 38.63 30.97
N SER A 2 -48.08 38.31 29.81
CA SER A 2 -48.46 39.26 28.76
C SER A 2 -49.98 39.31 28.67
N LEU A 3 -50.55 40.50 28.59
CA LEU A 3 -51.98 40.70 28.34
C LEU A 3 -52.22 40.62 26.83
N THR A 4 -53.30 39.98 26.43
CA THR A 4 -53.82 40.00 25.06
C THR A 4 -54.69 41.24 24.81
N LEU A 5 -54.90 41.58 23.55
CA LEU A 5 -55.73 42.72 23.15
C LEU A 5 -57.16 42.64 23.72
N ASP A 6 -57.74 41.45 23.73
CA ASP A 6 -59.05 41.16 24.30
C ASP A 6 -59.09 41.35 25.82
N GLU A 7 -58.01 40.95 26.51
CA GLU A 7 -57.89 41.17 27.95
C GLU A 7 -57.77 42.66 28.27
N VAL A 8 -57.01 43.44 27.48
CA VAL A 8 -56.90 44.90 27.64
C VAL A 8 -58.26 45.58 27.48
N ARG A 9 -59.08 45.14 26.50
CA ARG A 9 -60.45 45.63 26.29
C ARG A 9 -61.40 45.32 27.44
N GLN A 10 -61.19 44.20 28.13
CA GLN A 10 -62.05 43.78 29.24
C GLN A 10 -61.68 44.44 30.58
N ILE A 11 -60.52 45.11 30.67
CA ILE A 11 -60.10 45.81 31.89
C ILE A 11 -60.99 47.04 32.13
N ARG A 12 -61.59 47.09 33.33
CA ARG A 12 -62.40 48.23 33.77
C ARG A 12 -61.67 49.01 34.85
N PHE A 13 -61.34 50.27 34.55
CA PHE A 13 -60.78 51.19 35.53
C PHE A 13 -61.88 51.69 36.50
N ARG A 14 -61.56 51.78 37.80
CA ARG A 14 -62.47 52.35 38.81
C ARG A 14 -62.38 53.88 38.74
N MET A 15 -63.52 54.56 38.86
CA MET A 15 -63.55 56.02 38.98
C MET A 15 -62.96 56.46 40.32
N THR A 16 -62.22 57.57 40.32
CA THR A 16 -61.66 58.17 41.54
C THR A 16 -62.77 58.73 42.44
N ARG A 17 -62.49 58.81 43.75
CA ARG A 17 -63.45 59.41 44.69
C ARG A 17 -63.52 60.91 44.45
N ARG A 18 -64.68 61.50 44.75
CA ARG A 18 -64.92 62.96 44.62
C ARG A 18 -63.85 63.74 45.40
N GLY A 19 -62.94 64.42 44.68
CA GLY A 19 -61.83 65.20 45.23
C GLY A 19 -60.42 64.69 44.89
N GLU A 20 -60.28 63.50 44.30
CA GLU A 20 -58.99 62.97 43.82
C GLU A 20 -58.82 63.17 42.31
N SER A 21 -57.62 63.57 41.88
CA SER A 21 -57.27 63.68 40.45
C SER A 21 -57.16 62.28 39.83
N GLY A 22 -57.83 62.07 38.70
CA GLY A 22 -57.80 60.83 37.93
C GLY A 22 -57.65 61.12 36.44
N TYR A 23 -57.28 60.10 35.67
CA TYR A 23 -57.22 60.20 34.22
C TYR A 23 -58.62 60.40 33.63
N GLN A 24 -58.72 61.24 32.60
CA GLN A 24 -59.97 61.45 31.88
C GLN A 24 -60.31 60.21 31.07
N VAL A 25 -61.55 59.73 31.17
CA VAL A 25 -62.02 58.50 30.51
C VAL A 25 -61.75 58.54 29.00
N GLY A 26 -62.05 59.66 28.33
CA GLY A 26 -61.80 59.80 26.90
C GLY A 26 -60.32 59.73 26.49
N ASP A 27 -59.41 60.21 27.33
CA ASP A 27 -57.96 60.14 27.07
C ASP A 27 -57.45 58.71 27.26
N VAL A 28 -58.01 57.98 28.24
CA VAL A 28 -57.72 56.56 28.46
C VAL A 28 -58.25 55.73 27.29
N ASP A 29 -59.49 55.94 26.85
CA ASP A 29 -60.06 55.22 25.70
C ASP A 29 -59.23 55.47 24.42
N THR A 30 -58.88 56.73 24.16
CA THR A 30 -58.02 57.12 23.02
C THR A 30 -56.63 56.47 23.09
N PHE A 31 -56.08 56.28 24.29
CA PHE A 31 -54.81 55.60 24.49
C PHE A 31 -54.94 54.10 24.22
N ILE A 32 -56.00 53.45 24.69
CA ILE A 32 -56.26 52.03 24.43
C ILE A 32 -56.42 51.76 22.92
N ASP A 33 -57.13 52.62 22.18
CA ASP A 33 -57.27 52.50 20.72
C ASP A 33 -55.91 52.54 19.99
N LYS A 34 -54.99 53.41 20.45
CA LYS A 34 -53.63 53.50 19.89
C LYS A 34 -52.80 52.27 20.24
N VAL A 35 -52.86 51.81 21.48
CA VAL A 35 -52.19 50.57 21.91
C VAL A 35 -52.69 49.41 21.07
N GLU A 36 -53.99 49.34 20.82
CA GLU A 36 -54.61 48.31 20.00
C GLU A 36 -54.02 48.28 18.58
N LEU A 37 -54.03 49.43 17.90
CA LEU A 37 -53.50 49.57 16.55
C LEU A 37 -52.02 49.16 16.49
N THR A 38 -51.21 49.65 17.43
CA THR A 38 -49.76 49.35 17.45
C THR A 38 -49.47 47.89 17.75
N PHE A 39 -50.28 47.23 18.55
CA PHE A 39 -50.12 45.82 18.86
C PHE A 39 -50.49 44.93 17.67
N ASP A 40 -51.57 45.27 16.96
CA ASP A 40 -51.95 44.62 15.70
C ASP A 40 -50.86 44.75 14.63
N GLU A 41 -50.25 45.93 14.52
CA GLU A 41 -49.11 46.16 13.64
C GLU A 41 -47.91 45.31 14.06
N PHE A 42 -47.61 45.25 15.37
CA PHE A 42 -46.51 44.45 15.91
C PHE A 42 -46.73 42.94 15.68
N ASP A 43 -47.95 42.43 15.87
CA ASP A 43 -48.27 41.03 15.62
C ASP A 43 -48.17 40.69 14.13
N LYS A 44 -48.62 41.59 13.24
CA LYS A 44 -48.42 41.44 11.78
C LYS A 44 -46.94 41.44 11.41
N GLU A 45 -46.14 42.31 12.02
CA GLU A 45 -44.70 42.38 11.80
C GLU A 45 -43.99 41.13 12.33
N ARG A 46 -44.39 40.63 13.51
CA ARG A 46 -43.88 39.37 14.07
C ARG A 46 -44.20 38.18 13.20
N GLU A 47 -45.44 38.08 12.71
CA GLU A 47 -45.85 37.02 11.79
C GLU A 47 -45.10 37.11 10.46
N ARG A 48 -44.88 38.32 9.95
CA ARG A 48 -44.04 38.55 8.78
C ARG A 48 -42.59 38.11 9.02
N MET A 49 -41.96 38.56 10.10
CA MET A 49 -40.60 38.18 10.46
C MET A 49 -40.47 36.67 10.65
N ARG A 50 -41.47 36.03 11.26
CA ARG A 50 -41.49 34.58 11.44
C ARG A 50 -41.54 33.84 10.10
N ARG A 51 -42.38 34.28 9.16
CA ARG A 51 -42.42 33.71 7.81
C ARG A 51 -41.11 33.93 7.05
N GLU A 52 -40.51 35.11 7.17
CA GLU A 52 -39.20 35.40 6.59
C GLU A 52 -38.13 34.48 7.21
N LEU A 53 -38.11 34.32 8.53
CA LEU A 53 -37.20 33.41 9.24
C LEU A 53 -37.38 31.96 8.80
N ASP A 54 -38.62 31.46 8.74
CA ASP A 54 -38.93 30.09 8.31
C ASP A 54 -38.53 29.87 6.84
N SER A 55 -38.72 30.87 5.97
CA SER A 55 -38.31 30.82 4.57
C SER A 55 -36.78 30.80 4.40
N VAL A 56 -36.06 31.60 5.20
CA VAL A 56 -34.59 31.63 5.19
C VAL A 56 -34.04 30.35 5.80
N GLN A 57 -34.62 29.85 6.89
CA GLN A 57 -34.22 28.60 7.52
C GLN A 57 -34.39 27.42 6.57
N THR A 58 -35.53 27.31 5.89
CA THR A 58 -35.77 26.25 4.90
C THR A 58 -34.85 26.39 3.68
N THR A 59 -34.68 27.60 3.15
CA THR A 59 -33.87 27.84 1.95
C THR A 59 -32.36 27.71 2.19
N ALA A 60 -31.85 28.11 3.35
CA ALA A 60 -30.41 28.12 3.63
C ALA A 60 -29.92 26.84 4.34
N VAL A 61 -30.71 26.29 5.27
CA VAL A 61 -30.25 25.17 6.11
C VAL A 61 -30.45 23.81 5.44
N GLN A 62 -31.56 23.58 4.74
CA GLN A 62 -31.80 22.28 4.08
C GLN A 62 -30.75 21.95 3.01
N PRO A 63 -30.45 22.82 2.02
CA PRO A 63 -29.44 22.49 1.02
C PRO A 63 -28.04 22.39 1.63
N ALA A 64 -27.69 23.24 2.60
CA ALA A 64 -26.38 23.17 3.27
C ALA A 64 -26.18 21.87 4.06
N VAL A 65 -27.22 21.37 4.74
CA VAL A 65 -27.17 20.08 5.46
C VAL A 65 -27.11 18.92 4.48
N SER A 66 -27.87 18.96 3.37
CA SER A 66 -27.79 17.95 2.31
C SER A 66 -26.39 17.89 1.70
N ASP A 67 -25.81 19.04 1.31
CA ASP A 67 -24.47 19.12 0.75
C ASP A 67 -23.42 18.61 1.76
N ASP A 68 -23.52 18.96 3.05
CA ASP A 68 -22.60 18.44 4.09
C ASP A 68 -22.71 16.91 4.23
N THR A 69 -23.91 16.35 4.18
CA THR A 69 -24.09 14.88 4.23
C THR A 69 -23.53 14.17 3.00
N GLU A 70 -23.69 14.74 1.80
CA GLU A 70 -23.15 14.19 0.56
C GLU A 70 -21.61 14.28 0.53
N LEU A 71 -21.06 15.42 0.96
CA LEU A 71 -19.61 15.63 1.07
C LEU A 71 -18.99 14.64 2.07
N ARG A 72 -19.62 14.44 3.22
CA ARG A 72 -19.16 13.43 4.20
C ARG A 72 -19.19 12.02 3.62
N GLY A 73 -20.27 11.63 2.94
CA GLY A 73 -20.35 10.34 2.27
C GLY A 73 -19.27 10.16 1.19
N ALA A 74 -18.99 11.21 0.42
CA ALA A 74 -17.93 11.20 -0.59
C ALA A 74 -16.53 11.06 0.01
N VAL A 75 -16.26 11.74 1.14
CA VAL A 75 -15.00 11.60 1.89
C VAL A 75 -14.84 10.18 2.40
N GLU A 76 -15.86 9.61 3.04
CA GLU A 76 -15.80 8.22 3.52
C GLU A 76 -15.56 7.22 2.39
N ASN A 77 -16.22 7.40 1.24
CA ASN A 77 -16.00 6.55 0.07
C ASN A 77 -14.56 6.63 -0.43
N LYS A 78 -14.01 7.85 -0.50
CA LYS A 78 -12.62 8.07 -0.89
C LYS A 78 -11.63 7.49 0.12
N ASP A 79 -11.92 7.57 1.42
CA ASP A 79 -11.08 6.97 2.44
C ASP A 79 -11.05 5.44 2.33
N ARG A 80 -12.20 4.80 2.03
CA ARG A 80 -12.25 3.36 1.74
C ARG A 80 -11.45 3.00 0.48
N GLU A 81 -11.55 3.80 -0.58
CA GLU A 81 -10.79 3.61 -1.81
C GLU A 81 -9.28 3.73 -1.54
N ILE A 82 -8.85 4.77 -0.83
CA ILE A 82 -7.45 4.97 -0.44
C ILE A 82 -6.94 3.79 0.39
N ALA A 83 -7.72 3.30 1.36
CA ALA A 83 -7.34 2.15 2.16
C ALA A 83 -7.16 0.89 1.29
N SER A 84 -8.05 0.67 0.32
CA SER A 84 -7.95 -0.47 -0.60
C SER A 84 -6.73 -0.38 -1.52
N LEU A 85 -6.45 0.80 -2.09
CA LEU A 85 -5.29 1.03 -2.95
C LEU A 85 -3.97 0.88 -2.17
N ARG A 86 -3.92 1.34 -0.92
CA ARG A 86 -2.75 1.15 -0.06
C ARG A 86 -2.49 -0.32 0.23
N ALA A 87 -3.53 -1.09 0.58
CA ALA A 87 -3.40 -2.53 0.81
C ALA A 87 -2.92 -3.27 -0.45
N GLU A 88 -3.37 -2.86 -1.63
CA GLU A 88 -2.91 -3.44 -2.90
C GLU A 88 -1.46 -3.07 -3.21
N ILE A 89 -1.05 -1.82 -2.94
CA ILE A 89 0.36 -1.41 -3.06
C ILE A 89 1.25 -2.24 -2.13
N ASP A 90 0.85 -2.44 -0.88
CA ASP A 90 1.61 -3.25 0.08
C ASP A 90 1.73 -4.71 -0.39
N ARG A 91 0.65 -5.25 -0.95
CA ARG A 91 0.65 -6.59 -1.55
C ARG A 91 1.59 -6.69 -2.74
N LEU A 92 1.49 -5.76 -3.69
CA LEU A 92 2.35 -5.73 -4.88
C LEU A 92 3.82 -5.55 -4.51
N ASN A 93 4.11 -4.68 -3.56
CA ASN A 93 5.46 -4.51 -3.03
C ASN A 93 5.98 -5.81 -2.40
N GLY A 94 5.16 -6.53 -1.63
CA GLY A 94 5.51 -7.85 -1.10
C GLY A 94 5.88 -8.85 -2.19
N VAL A 95 5.09 -8.91 -3.26
CA VAL A 95 5.37 -9.79 -4.42
C VAL A 95 6.66 -9.38 -5.13
N VAL A 96 6.88 -8.08 -5.36
CA VAL A 96 8.11 -7.59 -6.01
C VAL A 96 9.35 -7.87 -5.16
N SER A 97 9.28 -7.65 -3.84
CA SER A 97 10.37 -7.98 -2.92
C SER A 97 10.65 -9.48 -2.90
N GLN A 98 9.63 -10.32 -2.91
CA GLN A 98 9.79 -11.77 -2.97
C GLN A 98 10.42 -12.21 -4.31
N ALA A 99 9.93 -11.72 -5.44
CA ALA A 99 10.47 -12.03 -6.76
C ALA A 99 11.92 -11.57 -6.91
N SER A 100 12.26 -10.38 -6.39
CA SER A 100 13.62 -9.85 -6.41
C SER A 100 14.56 -10.68 -5.53
N GLY A 101 14.10 -11.10 -4.34
CA GLY A 101 14.86 -11.97 -3.45
C GLY A 101 15.09 -13.37 -4.05
N GLN A 102 14.06 -13.94 -4.69
CA GLN A 102 14.13 -15.22 -5.39
C GLN A 102 15.12 -15.15 -6.56
N GLY A 103 15.02 -14.11 -7.41
CA GLY A 103 15.93 -13.90 -8.53
C GLY A 103 17.40 -13.69 -8.10
N GLY A 104 17.63 -13.01 -6.97
CA GLY A 104 18.96 -12.88 -6.38
C GLY A 104 19.52 -14.21 -5.87
N ALA A 105 18.69 -15.03 -5.21
CA ALA A 105 19.09 -16.36 -4.76
C ALA A 105 19.39 -17.32 -5.92
N ASP A 106 18.55 -17.31 -6.95
CA ASP A 106 18.73 -18.13 -8.16
C ASP A 106 20.00 -17.71 -8.93
N ALA A 107 20.27 -16.41 -9.04
CA ALA A 107 21.49 -15.90 -9.66
C ALA A 107 22.76 -16.33 -8.89
N HIS A 108 22.74 -16.27 -7.56
CA HIS A 108 23.86 -16.73 -6.73
C HIS A 108 24.04 -18.25 -6.81
N ALA A 109 22.95 -19.02 -6.82
CA ALA A 109 23.00 -20.47 -7.01
C ALA A 109 23.60 -20.83 -8.38
N ALA A 110 23.19 -20.12 -9.44
CA ALA A 110 23.74 -20.29 -10.78
C ALA A 110 25.25 -19.98 -10.82
N GLN A 111 25.68 -18.84 -10.26
CA GLN A 111 27.10 -18.47 -10.17
C GLN A 111 27.95 -19.49 -9.41
N ALA A 112 27.44 -20.00 -8.28
CA ALA A 112 28.11 -21.03 -7.49
C ALA A 112 28.23 -22.36 -8.27
N SER A 113 27.18 -22.74 -8.99
CA SER A 113 27.20 -23.94 -9.84
C SER A 113 28.21 -23.80 -10.99
N GLU A 114 28.29 -22.62 -11.61
CA GLU A 114 29.21 -22.33 -12.71
C GLU A 114 30.67 -22.30 -12.24
N ALA A 115 30.94 -21.72 -11.05
CA ALA A 115 32.27 -21.78 -10.43
C ALA A 115 32.69 -23.24 -10.17
N ARG A 116 31.78 -24.07 -9.65
CA ARG A 116 32.05 -25.49 -9.40
C ARG A 116 32.30 -26.28 -10.69
N ILE A 117 31.59 -25.97 -11.77
CA ILE A 117 31.84 -26.57 -13.09
C ILE A 117 33.25 -26.19 -13.59
N ARG A 118 33.65 -24.92 -13.43
CA ARG A 118 35.00 -24.46 -13.78
C ARG A 118 36.08 -25.20 -12.98
N ASP A 119 35.92 -25.31 -11.68
CA ASP A 119 36.88 -26.02 -10.81
C ASP A 119 37.00 -27.50 -11.19
N LEU A 120 35.87 -28.19 -11.37
CA LEU A 120 35.86 -29.59 -11.81
C LEU A 120 36.47 -29.76 -13.20
N SER A 121 36.28 -28.81 -14.12
CA SER A 121 36.90 -28.87 -15.45
C SER A 121 38.43 -28.75 -15.37
N ALA A 122 38.94 -27.83 -14.54
CA ALA A 122 40.38 -27.68 -14.32
C ALA A 122 41.00 -28.90 -13.64
N GLU A 123 40.29 -29.51 -12.69
CA GLU A 123 40.72 -30.77 -12.06
C GLU A 123 40.76 -31.91 -13.08
N ASN A 124 39.75 -32.04 -13.94
CA ASN A 124 39.73 -33.04 -15.00
C ASN A 124 40.91 -32.88 -15.97
N ASP A 125 41.23 -31.65 -16.37
CA ASP A 125 42.38 -31.39 -17.24
C ASP A 125 43.70 -31.72 -16.55
N THR A 126 43.80 -31.43 -15.25
CA THR A 126 44.95 -31.81 -14.43
C THR A 126 45.10 -33.32 -14.35
N LEU A 127 44.03 -34.06 -14.03
CA LEU A 127 44.02 -35.52 -13.98
C LEU A 127 44.36 -36.15 -15.35
N ARG A 128 43.86 -35.56 -16.44
CA ARG A 128 44.21 -36.01 -17.80
C ARG A 128 45.70 -35.86 -18.09
N SER A 129 46.29 -34.72 -17.76
CA SER A 129 47.73 -34.52 -17.95
C SER A 129 48.57 -35.45 -17.06
N GLN A 130 48.13 -35.73 -15.83
CA GLN A 130 48.77 -36.72 -14.95
C GLN A 130 48.71 -38.13 -15.55
N LEU A 131 47.54 -38.54 -16.07
CA LEU A 131 47.40 -39.84 -16.75
C LEU A 131 48.30 -39.95 -17.98
N GLU A 132 48.42 -38.88 -18.76
CA GLU A 132 49.29 -38.83 -19.93
C GLU A 132 50.78 -38.93 -19.53
N GLN A 133 51.19 -38.23 -18.47
CA GLN A 133 52.55 -38.34 -17.92
C GLN A 133 52.86 -39.76 -17.45
N VAL A 134 51.98 -40.38 -16.66
CA VAL A 134 52.17 -41.75 -16.17
C VAL A 134 52.23 -42.75 -17.32
N ARG A 135 51.41 -42.58 -18.36
CA ARG A 135 51.48 -43.42 -19.57
C ARG A 135 52.81 -43.27 -20.28
N ALA A 136 53.29 -42.04 -20.47
CA ALA A 136 54.59 -41.79 -21.09
C ALA A 136 55.75 -42.37 -20.27
N GLU A 137 55.71 -42.28 -18.94
CA GLU A 137 56.69 -42.92 -18.06
C GLU A 137 56.65 -44.45 -18.15
N TYR A 138 55.45 -45.04 -18.15
CA TYR A 138 55.28 -46.48 -18.31
C TYR A 138 55.81 -46.97 -19.66
N ASP A 139 55.50 -46.25 -20.75
CA ASP A 139 55.99 -46.59 -22.09
C ASP A 139 57.53 -46.48 -22.17
N ARG A 140 58.13 -45.44 -21.56
CA ARG A 140 59.59 -45.32 -21.42
C ARG A 140 60.19 -46.50 -20.66
N ALA A 141 59.70 -46.78 -19.45
CA ALA A 141 60.19 -47.90 -18.63
C ALA A 141 60.00 -49.26 -19.33
N ARG A 142 58.91 -49.44 -20.08
CA ARG A 142 58.66 -50.62 -20.91
C ARG A 142 59.69 -50.73 -22.04
N THR A 143 59.94 -49.64 -22.78
CA THR A 143 60.96 -49.65 -23.84
C THR A 143 62.35 -49.90 -23.28
N GLU A 144 62.73 -49.31 -22.16
CA GLU A 144 64.00 -49.54 -21.47
C GLU A 144 64.15 -51.01 -21.04
N ARG A 145 63.10 -51.64 -20.49
CA ARG A 145 63.14 -53.07 -20.17
C ARG A 145 63.28 -53.95 -21.41
N VAL A 146 62.57 -53.63 -22.50
CA VAL A 146 62.66 -54.39 -23.76
C VAL A 146 64.06 -54.26 -24.38
N THR A 147 64.64 -53.05 -24.40
CA THR A 147 66.00 -52.84 -24.91
C THR A 147 67.07 -53.49 -24.02
N ALA A 148 66.92 -53.42 -22.70
CA ALA A 148 67.81 -54.12 -21.76
C ALA A 148 67.74 -55.65 -21.94
N SER A 149 66.53 -56.21 -22.09
CA SER A 149 66.32 -57.63 -22.35
C SER A 149 66.82 -58.06 -23.73
N ALA A 150 66.66 -57.25 -24.77
CA ALA A 150 67.20 -57.52 -26.10
C ALA A 150 68.74 -57.50 -26.11
N GLY A 151 69.36 -56.63 -25.29
CA GLY A 151 70.81 -56.58 -25.10
C GLY A 151 71.39 -57.76 -24.30
N THR A 152 70.57 -58.48 -23.53
CA THR A 152 70.98 -59.72 -22.82
C THR A 152 70.67 -61.00 -23.60
N GLY A 153 69.81 -60.93 -24.63
CA GLY A 153 69.34 -62.09 -25.40
C GLY A 153 70.05 -62.33 -26.73
N SER A 154 71.09 -61.56 -27.09
CA SER A 154 71.93 -61.87 -28.25
C SER A 154 72.93 -62.98 -27.92
N GLU A 155 72.44 -64.17 -27.56
CA GLU A 155 73.27 -65.37 -27.62
C GLU A 155 73.60 -65.62 -29.10
N THR A 156 74.87 -65.48 -29.46
CA THR A 156 75.39 -65.86 -30.77
C THR A 156 75.18 -67.35 -30.99
N LEU A 157 74.10 -67.71 -31.68
CA LEU A 157 73.89 -69.05 -32.21
C LEU A 157 74.89 -69.27 -33.36
N VAL A 158 76.04 -69.87 -33.04
CA VAL A 158 77.01 -70.34 -34.04
C VAL A 158 76.41 -71.58 -34.70
N VAL A 159 75.86 -71.41 -35.90
CA VAL A 159 75.48 -72.54 -36.77
C VAL A 159 76.76 -73.01 -37.46
N THR A 160 77.42 -74.03 -36.91
CA THR A 160 78.50 -74.72 -37.62
C THR A 160 77.88 -75.58 -38.72
N SER A 161 78.30 -75.41 -39.97
CA SER A 161 77.96 -76.36 -41.04
C SER A 161 78.69 -77.67 -40.81
N SER A 162 78.01 -78.79 -41.06
CA SER A 162 78.36 -80.17 -40.69
C SER A 162 79.70 -80.73 -41.23
N GLU A 163 80.52 -79.95 -41.93
CA GLU A 163 81.81 -80.42 -42.47
C GLU A 163 82.99 -80.31 -41.49
N GLU A 164 82.92 -79.46 -40.46
CA GLU A 164 84.05 -79.22 -39.55
C GLU A 164 84.02 -80.07 -38.26
N ALA A 165 83.08 -81.01 -38.15
CA ALA A 165 82.87 -81.85 -36.97
C ALA A 165 83.30 -83.32 -37.14
N ALA A 166 84.27 -83.62 -38.02
CA ALA A 166 84.84 -84.96 -38.16
C ALA A 166 86.25 -85.04 -37.54
N PRO A 167 86.50 -85.89 -36.53
CA PRO A 167 87.82 -86.02 -35.92
C PRO A 167 88.72 -87.02 -36.66
N ARG A 168 89.96 -86.56 -36.92
CA ARG A 168 91.20 -87.28 -37.30
C ARG A 168 91.37 -87.79 -38.72
#